data_AF-A0A2G9NKM7-F1
#
_entry.id   AF-A0A2G9NKM7-F1
#
_cell.length_a   1.000
_cell.length_b   1.000
_cell.length_c   1.000
_cell.angle_alpha   90.00
_cell.angle_beta   90.00
_cell.angle_gamma   90.00
#
_symmetry.space_group_name_H-M   'P 1'
#
loop_
_entity.id
_entity.type
_entity.pdbx_description
1 polymer ?
#
loop_
_entity_poly.entity_id
_entity_poly.type
_entity_poly.pdbx_seq_one_letter_code
_entity_poly.pdbx_strand_id
1 'polypeptide(L)'
;MKRIKFEKGKQKEFFNLVKDRLKINSVRAIRQYGIEISYSTLKSYYSGRLSLPKTLFDNLCYLAKINHKEIEYESRNPNWGQKIGGRNGIKEVFRKYPHRLNGWRKKGQKNSPIFNEESNLKSIKIPKLNEKLAEFVGIYLGDGTITPYQLRIAGDYRYDLPYFDYISKMIYELFGLRAVIQRVNNLNTMVLTISSKNLCTYFNKELGIAYGSKIKNKTVIPKEIIAKSKLALACLRGLIDTDGSISRRGRGGSQFCIQFTSHNPPLLDQVFDIGKGAGVFSYRDNAGAGTNKWGNIVNYFKVVGSSNLRHIVRFYERFENKNTIYQKDIIKYYRKSLYNAIDLPFKLGPVV
;
A
#
# COMPACT_ATOMS: atom_id res chain seq x y z
N MET A 1 -22.05 -21.07 12.32
CA MET A 1 -23.46 -20.96 11.88
C MET A 1 -23.88 -22.19 11.10
N LYS A 2 -24.97 -22.86 11.49
CA LYS A 2 -25.49 -24.06 10.80
C LYS A 2 -25.94 -23.73 9.36
N ARG A 3 -25.83 -24.71 8.47
CA ARG A 3 -26.22 -24.64 7.06
C ARG A 3 -27.40 -25.57 6.81
N ILE A 4 -28.39 -25.11 6.06
CA ILE A 4 -29.52 -25.90 5.60
C ILE A 4 -29.20 -26.44 4.21
N LYS A 5 -29.33 -27.75 4.05
CA LYS A 5 -29.17 -28.46 2.79
C LYS A 5 -30.50 -29.09 2.44
N PHE A 6 -31.02 -28.71 1.29
CA PHE A 6 -32.18 -29.32 0.68
C PHE A 6 -31.75 -30.46 -0.24
N GLU A 7 -32.69 -31.34 -0.55
CA GLU A 7 -32.55 -32.23 -1.68
C GLU A 7 -32.46 -31.46 -3.01
N LYS A 8 -31.97 -32.13 -4.04
CA LYS A 8 -31.77 -31.52 -5.36
C LYS A 8 -33.12 -31.03 -5.90
N GLY A 9 -33.21 -29.74 -6.23
CA GLY A 9 -34.44 -29.10 -6.72
C GLY A 9 -35.31 -28.48 -5.62
N LYS A 10 -35.39 -29.10 -4.44
CA LYS A 10 -36.24 -28.64 -3.33
C LYS A 10 -35.90 -27.26 -2.79
N GLN A 11 -34.63 -26.85 -2.85
CA GLN A 11 -34.26 -25.47 -2.48
C GLN A 11 -34.91 -24.42 -3.39
N LYS A 12 -34.99 -24.71 -4.69
CA LYS A 12 -35.60 -23.80 -5.67
C LYS A 12 -37.11 -23.76 -5.48
N GLU A 13 -37.74 -24.91 -5.20
CA GLU A 13 -39.16 -25.00 -4.84
C GLU A 13 -39.47 -24.18 -3.58
N PHE A 14 -38.65 -24.28 -2.53
CA PHE A 14 -38.79 -23.46 -1.33
C PHE A 14 -38.73 -21.96 -1.65
N PHE A 15 -37.78 -21.51 -2.46
CA PHE A 15 -37.71 -20.11 -2.85
C PHE A 15 -38.88 -19.67 -3.75
N ASN A 16 -39.40 -20.55 -4.61
CA ASN A 16 -40.59 -20.25 -5.39
C ASN A 16 -41.81 -20.09 -4.46
N LEU A 17 -41.99 -20.97 -3.49
CA LEU A 17 -43.03 -20.85 -2.46
C LEU A 17 -42.92 -19.52 -1.69
N VAL A 18 -41.70 -19.15 -1.29
CA VAL A 18 -41.43 -17.85 -0.66
C VAL A 18 -41.82 -16.68 -1.57
N LYS A 19 -41.48 -16.74 -2.87
CA LYS A 19 -41.87 -15.71 -3.83
C LYS A 19 -43.38 -15.56 -3.94
N ASP A 20 -44.09 -16.68 -4.01
CA ASP A 20 -45.54 -16.72 -4.19
C ASP A 20 -46.24 -16.17 -2.94
N ARG A 21 -45.79 -16.55 -1.73
CA ARG A 21 -46.31 -16.04 -0.45
C ARG A 21 -46.05 -14.54 -0.26
N LEU A 22 -44.89 -14.05 -0.68
CA LEU A 22 -44.52 -12.63 -0.60
C LEU A 22 -45.05 -11.80 -1.79
N LYS A 23 -45.71 -12.43 -2.78
CA LYS A 23 -46.19 -11.80 -4.02
C LYS A 23 -45.10 -11.03 -4.76
N ILE A 24 -43.92 -11.64 -4.90
CA ILE A 24 -42.76 -11.02 -5.57
C ILE A 24 -42.34 -11.77 -6.84
N ASN A 25 -42.05 -11.01 -7.90
CA ASN A 25 -41.70 -11.58 -9.21
C ASN A 25 -40.25 -12.08 -9.30
N SER A 26 -39.36 -11.60 -8.42
CA SER A 26 -37.93 -11.91 -8.45
C SER A 26 -37.36 -12.11 -7.05
N VAL A 27 -36.42 -13.05 -6.90
CA VAL A 27 -35.65 -13.22 -5.65
C VAL A 27 -34.82 -11.99 -5.29
N ARG A 28 -34.58 -11.07 -6.23
CA ARG A 28 -33.96 -9.77 -5.94
C ARG A 28 -34.82 -8.91 -5.00
N ALA A 29 -36.15 -9.02 -5.12
CA ALA A 29 -37.10 -8.22 -4.35
C ALA A 29 -37.11 -8.59 -2.85
N ILE A 30 -36.60 -9.78 -2.48
CA ILE A 30 -36.41 -10.20 -1.09
C ILE A 30 -35.58 -9.17 -0.29
N ARG A 31 -34.69 -8.43 -0.95
CA ARG A 31 -33.86 -7.38 -0.32
C ARG A 31 -34.68 -6.21 0.25
N GLN A 32 -35.89 -5.99 -0.25
CA GLN A 32 -36.78 -4.93 0.26
C GLN A 32 -37.24 -5.22 1.71
N TYR A 33 -37.16 -6.47 2.16
CA TYR A 33 -37.52 -6.92 3.50
C TYR A 33 -36.33 -6.88 4.48
N GLY A 34 -35.34 -6.02 4.26
CA GLY A 34 -34.18 -5.84 5.17
C GLY A 34 -33.12 -6.95 5.11
N ILE A 35 -33.16 -7.83 4.10
CA ILE A 35 -32.13 -8.87 3.93
C ILE A 35 -30.92 -8.29 3.19
N GLU A 36 -29.84 -8.05 3.93
CA GLU A 36 -28.56 -7.50 3.44
C GLU A 36 -27.69 -8.54 2.70
N ILE A 37 -28.26 -9.18 1.68
CA ILE A 37 -27.54 -10.15 0.86
C ILE A 37 -27.49 -9.67 -0.58
N SER A 38 -26.30 -9.77 -1.20
CA SER A 38 -26.12 -9.40 -2.61
C SER A 38 -27.03 -10.25 -3.52
N TYR A 39 -27.48 -9.67 -4.63
CA TYR A 39 -28.31 -10.39 -5.59
C TYR A 39 -27.61 -11.65 -6.15
N SER A 40 -26.30 -11.57 -6.42
CA SER A 40 -25.51 -12.71 -6.91
C SER A 40 -25.53 -13.89 -5.92
N THR A 41 -25.38 -13.58 -4.63
CA THR A 41 -25.46 -14.58 -3.55
C THR A 41 -26.87 -15.17 -3.44
N LEU A 42 -27.92 -14.33 -3.49
CA LEU A 42 -29.31 -14.80 -3.49
C LEU A 42 -29.62 -15.71 -4.69
N LYS A 43 -29.15 -15.37 -5.89
CA LYS A 43 -29.28 -16.22 -7.09
C LYS A 43 -28.58 -17.57 -6.91
N SER A 44 -27.46 -17.59 -6.20
CA SER A 44 -26.71 -18.81 -5.91
C SER A 44 -27.42 -19.70 -4.88
N TYR A 45 -28.12 -19.10 -3.91
CA TYR A 45 -29.05 -19.83 -3.05
C TYR A 45 -30.29 -20.31 -3.82
N TYR A 46 -30.93 -19.46 -4.62
CA TYR A 46 -32.09 -19.82 -5.42
C TYR A 46 -31.85 -21.02 -6.34
N SER A 47 -30.69 -21.05 -7.01
CA SER A 47 -30.31 -22.14 -7.91
C SER A 47 -29.83 -23.41 -7.21
N GLY A 48 -29.77 -23.44 -5.87
CA GLY A 48 -29.27 -24.57 -5.10
C GLY A 48 -27.75 -24.78 -5.20
N ARG A 49 -27.00 -23.84 -5.81
CA ARG A 49 -25.53 -23.91 -5.91
C ARG A 49 -24.84 -23.76 -4.56
N LEU A 50 -25.46 -23.01 -3.64
CA LEU A 50 -24.98 -22.82 -2.28
C LEU A 50 -26.01 -23.31 -1.27
N SER A 51 -25.53 -23.89 -0.16
CA SER A 51 -26.38 -24.21 1.00
C SER A 51 -26.78 -22.94 1.76
N LEU A 52 -28.00 -22.92 2.26
CA LEU A 52 -28.58 -21.76 2.94
C LEU A 52 -28.01 -21.61 4.36
N PRO A 53 -27.64 -20.39 4.81
CA PRO A 53 -27.47 -20.13 6.24
C PRO A 53 -28.79 -20.39 6.99
N LYS A 54 -28.73 -21.01 8.18
CA LYS A 54 -29.93 -21.28 8.99
C LYS A 54 -30.76 -20.03 9.29
N THR A 55 -30.12 -18.92 9.66
CA THR A 55 -30.86 -17.68 9.94
C THR A 55 -31.54 -17.12 8.70
N LEU A 56 -30.93 -17.23 7.51
CA LEU A 56 -31.58 -16.80 6.28
C LEU A 56 -32.81 -17.65 5.99
N PHE A 57 -32.70 -18.97 6.16
CA PHE A 57 -33.85 -19.86 6.03
C PHE A 57 -34.97 -19.49 7.01
N ASP A 58 -34.65 -19.30 8.30
CA ASP A 58 -35.63 -18.93 9.32
C ASP A 58 -36.28 -17.57 9.04
N ASN A 59 -35.50 -16.58 8.60
CA ASN A 59 -36.02 -15.26 8.20
C ASN A 59 -36.98 -15.36 7.01
N LEU A 60 -36.65 -16.19 6.01
CA LEU A 60 -37.54 -16.39 4.86
C LEU A 60 -38.83 -17.10 5.25
N CYS A 61 -38.75 -18.11 6.12
CA CYS A 61 -39.93 -18.78 6.67
C CYS A 61 -40.82 -17.79 7.45
N TYR A 62 -40.22 -16.96 8.31
CA TYR A 62 -40.93 -15.94 9.07
C TYR A 62 -41.64 -14.93 8.15
N LEU A 63 -40.92 -14.35 7.19
CA LEU A 63 -41.46 -13.36 6.26
C LEU A 63 -42.60 -13.93 5.40
N ALA A 64 -42.42 -15.15 4.89
CA ALA A 64 -43.38 -15.81 4.02
C ALA A 64 -44.50 -16.54 4.79
N LYS A 65 -44.49 -16.50 6.14
CA LYS A 65 -45.41 -17.24 7.02
C LYS A 65 -45.45 -18.74 6.68
N ILE A 66 -44.29 -19.34 6.42
CA ILE A 66 -44.12 -20.77 6.13
C ILE A 66 -43.73 -21.49 7.42
N ASN A 67 -44.43 -22.55 7.76
CA ASN A 67 -44.06 -23.42 8.86
C ASN A 67 -42.81 -24.25 8.48
N HIS A 68 -41.71 -24.00 9.18
CA HIS A 68 -40.45 -24.68 8.89
C HIS A 68 -40.48 -26.22 9.09
N LYS A 69 -41.49 -26.77 9.79
CA LYS A 69 -41.66 -28.22 10.02
C LYS A 69 -42.23 -28.94 8.80
N GLU A 70 -42.92 -28.21 7.93
CA GLU A 70 -43.49 -28.74 6.68
C GLU A 70 -42.46 -28.79 5.55
N ILE A 71 -41.28 -28.23 5.78
CA ILE A 71 -40.19 -28.19 4.80
C ILE A 71 -39.15 -29.25 5.18
N GLU A 72 -38.92 -30.18 4.26
CA GLU A 72 -37.89 -31.21 4.43
C GLU A 72 -36.49 -30.65 4.15
N TYR A 73 -35.60 -30.72 5.14
CA TYR A 73 -34.21 -30.28 4.99
C TYR A 73 -33.27 -30.94 6.00
N GLU A 74 -31.99 -31.00 5.64
CA GLU A 74 -30.92 -31.42 6.54
C GLU A 74 -30.18 -30.22 7.13
N SER A 75 -29.96 -30.24 8.44
CA SER A 75 -29.05 -29.28 9.09
C SER A 75 -27.62 -29.82 9.12
N ARG A 76 -26.68 -29.07 8.54
CA ARG A 76 -25.24 -29.37 8.52
C ARG A 76 -24.46 -28.33 9.34
N ASN A 77 -23.35 -28.78 9.92
CA ASN A 77 -22.43 -27.89 10.62
C ASN A 77 -21.72 -26.92 9.66
N PRO A 78 -21.29 -25.73 10.14
CA PRO A 78 -20.46 -24.84 9.34
C PRO A 78 -19.21 -25.57 8.81
N ASN A 79 -18.76 -25.18 7.62
CA ASN A 79 -17.56 -25.73 6.95
C ASN A 79 -17.62 -27.23 6.65
N TRP A 80 -18.80 -27.87 6.72
CA TRP A 80 -18.98 -29.29 6.37
C TRP A 80 -18.40 -29.63 4.99
N GLY A 81 -18.72 -28.83 3.97
CA GLY A 81 -18.21 -29.04 2.61
C GLY A 81 -16.69 -28.88 2.52
N GLN A 82 -16.11 -27.92 3.24
CA GLN A 82 -14.65 -27.73 3.29
C GLN A 82 -13.95 -28.91 3.99
N LYS A 83 -14.54 -29.48 5.05
CA LYS A 83 -14.01 -30.67 5.73
C LYS A 83 -14.01 -31.89 4.81
N ILE A 84 -15.10 -32.13 4.08
CA ILE A 84 -15.18 -33.23 3.11
C ILE A 84 -14.23 -33.00 1.95
N GLY A 85 -14.21 -31.80 1.38
CA GLY A 85 -13.30 -31.43 0.30
C GLY A 85 -11.84 -31.60 0.70
N GLY A 86 -11.47 -31.20 1.91
CA GLY A 86 -10.14 -31.42 2.47
C GLY A 86 -9.79 -32.90 2.63
N ARG A 87 -10.73 -33.72 3.13
CA ARG A 87 -10.57 -35.18 3.25
C ARG A 87 -10.42 -35.87 1.88
N ASN A 88 -11.22 -35.49 0.90
CA ASN A 88 -11.13 -36.06 -0.44
C ASN A 88 -9.86 -35.59 -1.15
N GLY A 89 -9.50 -34.32 -0.99
CA GLY A 89 -8.26 -33.75 -1.52
C GLY A 89 -7.03 -34.47 -0.96
N ILE A 90 -6.96 -34.70 0.35
CA ILE A 90 -5.81 -35.41 0.94
C ILE A 90 -5.73 -36.88 0.49
N LYS A 91 -6.88 -37.56 0.33
CA LYS A 91 -6.92 -38.92 -0.23
C LYS A 91 -6.34 -38.96 -1.65
N GLU A 92 -6.75 -38.02 -2.50
CA GLU A 92 -6.26 -37.94 -3.88
C GLU A 92 -4.78 -37.56 -3.96
N VAL A 93 -4.32 -36.64 -3.12
CA VAL A 93 -2.90 -36.28 -3.01
C VAL A 93 -2.07 -37.48 -2.55
N PHE A 94 -2.56 -38.25 -1.58
CA PHE A 94 -1.88 -39.47 -1.12
C PHE A 94 -1.80 -40.52 -2.24
N ARG A 95 -2.88 -40.71 -3.01
CA ARG A 95 -2.90 -41.60 -4.17
C ARG A 95 -1.87 -41.21 -5.23
N LYS A 96 -1.75 -39.91 -5.54
CA LYS A 96 -0.81 -39.41 -6.56
C LYS A 96 0.64 -39.31 -6.08
N TYR A 97 0.85 -38.99 -4.81
CA TYR A 97 2.18 -38.66 -4.25
C TYR A 97 2.41 -39.26 -2.85
N PRO A 98 2.37 -40.59 -2.70
CA PRO A 98 2.41 -41.25 -1.38
C PRO A 98 3.69 -40.91 -0.59
N HIS A 99 4.84 -40.87 -1.25
CA HIS A 99 6.13 -40.60 -0.60
C HIS A 99 6.40 -39.12 -0.31
N ARG A 100 5.71 -38.18 -0.98
CA ARG A 100 5.93 -36.72 -0.79
C ARG A 100 5.06 -36.11 0.29
N LEU A 101 3.93 -36.75 0.61
CA LEU A 101 2.93 -36.17 1.51
C LEU A 101 3.48 -35.88 2.91
N ASN A 102 4.31 -36.78 3.45
CA ASN A 102 4.93 -36.59 4.77
C ASN A 102 5.89 -35.38 4.77
N GLY A 103 6.66 -35.18 3.69
CA GLY A 103 7.52 -34.01 3.54
C GLY A 103 6.71 -32.71 3.47
N TRP A 104 5.62 -32.69 2.71
CA TRP A 104 4.74 -31.52 2.61
C TRP A 104 4.01 -31.22 3.92
N ARG A 105 3.58 -32.24 4.66
CA ARG A 105 2.98 -32.08 5.99
C ARG A 105 3.98 -31.51 6.99
N LYS A 106 5.20 -32.04 7.05
CA LYS A 106 6.28 -31.50 7.89
C LYS A 106 6.58 -30.03 7.55
N LYS A 107 6.65 -29.69 6.26
CA LYS A 107 6.83 -28.30 5.80
C LYS A 107 5.65 -27.40 6.17
N GLY A 108 4.42 -27.89 5.99
CA GLY A 108 3.19 -27.18 6.34
C GLY A 108 3.04 -26.95 7.84
N GLN A 109 3.42 -27.93 8.67
CA GLN A 109 3.46 -27.80 10.13
C GLN A 109 4.51 -26.78 10.58
N LYS A 110 5.73 -26.82 10.05
CA LYS A 110 6.77 -25.80 10.31
C LYS A 110 6.32 -24.38 9.94
N ASN A 111 5.53 -24.26 8.88
CA ASN A 111 5.00 -22.97 8.43
C ASN A 111 3.67 -22.59 9.10
N SER A 112 3.09 -23.46 9.92
CA SER A 112 1.81 -23.22 10.58
C SER A 112 2.00 -22.32 11.79
N PRO A 113 1.24 -21.22 11.91
CA PRO A 113 1.29 -20.35 13.09
C PRO A 113 0.78 -21.00 14.37
N ILE A 114 0.23 -22.22 14.32
CA ILE A 114 -0.25 -22.99 15.49
C ILE A 114 0.89 -23.76 16.17
N PHE A 115 1.93 -24.14 15.43
CA PHE A 115 3.04 -24.98 15.94
C PHE A 115 4.31 -24.18 16.28
N ASN A 116 4.37 -22.90 15.90
CA ASN A 116 5.38 -21.97 16.39
C ASN A 116 4.67 -20.99 17.33
N GLU A 117 4.81 -21.20 18.65
CA GLU A 117 4.34 -20.26 19.68
C GLU A 117 4.98 -18.87 19.52
N GLU A 118 6.18 -18.81 18.93
CA GLU A 118 6.75 -17.59 18.38
C GLU A 118 6.16 -17.33 16.99
N SER A 119 5.39 -16.25 16.85
CA SER A 119 4.78 -15.87 15.59
C SER A 119 5.80 -15.96 14.44
N ASN A 120 5.48 -16.68 13.35
CA ASN A 120 6.25 -16.73 12.09
C ASN A 120 6.39 -15.36 11.38
N LEU A 121 6.16 -14.26 12.10
CA LEU A 121 6.31 -12.92 11.61
C LEU A 121 7.80 -12.62 11.49
N LYS A 122 8.19 -12.00 10.37
CA LYS A 122 9.56 -11.53 10.19
C LYS A 122 9.91 -10.56 11.32
N SER A 123 10.98 -10.88 12.06
CA SER A 123 11.59 -9.96 13.00
C SER A 123 12.01 -8.69 12.26
N ILE A 124 11.95 -7.56 12.97
CA ILE A 124 12.45 -6.28 12.46
C ILE A 124 13.38 -5.68 13.50
N LYS A 125 14.41 -4.99 13.03
CA LYS A 125 15.12 -4.01 13.86
C LYS A 125 14.19 -2.82 14.05
N ILE A 126 14.01 -2.38 15.29
CA ILE A 126 13.27 -1.15 15.60
C ILE A 126 14.29 0.00 15.61
N PRO A 127 14.26 0.92 14.64
CA PRO A 127 15.21 2.02 14.60
C PRO A 127 14.85 3.06 15.66
N LYS A 128 15.88 3.69 16.25
CA LYS A 128 15.71 4.96 16.97
C LYS A 128 15.31 6.05 15.96
N LEU A 129 14.53 7.03 16.42
CA LEU A 129 14.16 8.17 15.60
C LEU A 129 15.41 8.98 15.21
N ASN A 130 15.75 8.98 13.92
CA ASN A 130 16.93 9.64 13.35
C ASN A 130 16.61 10.19 11.94
N GLU A 131 17.55 10.92 11.33
CA GLU A 131 17.36 11.55 10.02
C GLU A 131 17.02 10.53 8.92
N LYS A 132 17.64 9.35 8.95
CA LYS A 132 17.39 8.28 7.97
C LYS A 132 15.97 7.74 8.05
N LEU A 133 15.45 7.52 9.27
CA LEU A 133 14.05 7.14 9.47
C LEU A 133 13.10 8.27 9.04
N ALA A 134 13.41 9.52 9.38
CA ALA A 134 12.60 10.66 9.00
C ALA A 134 12.51 10.84 7.47
N GLU A 135 13.62 10.67 6.76
CA GLU A 135 13.66 10.63 5.30
C GLU A 135 12.81 9.49 4.74
N PHE A 136 12.92 8.29 5.31
CA PHE A 136 12.08 7.16 4.91
C PHE A 136 10.58 7.41 5.13
N VAL A 137 10.20 8.10 6.22
CA VAL A 137 8.81 8.54 6.42
C VAL A 137 8.39 9.51 5.32
N GLY A 138 9.25 10.46 4.94
CA GLY A 138 8.96 11.39 3.83
C GLY A 138 8.73 10.65 2.50
N ILE A 139 9.59 9.68 2.19
CA ILE A 139 9.47 8.82 1.01
C ILE A 139 8.15 8.05 1.01
N TYR A 140 7.78 7.49 2.17
CA TYR A 140 6.50 6.80 2.33
C TYR A 140 5.30 7.75 2.14
N LEU A 141 5.38 8.96 2.68
CA LEU A 141 4.29 9.93 2.57
C LEU A 141 4.06 10.37 1.13
N GLY A 142 5.12 10.44 0.30
CA GLY A 142 5.01 10.70 -1.13
C GLY A 142 4.47 9.50 -1.91
N ASP A 143 5.32 8.50 -2.16
CA ASP A 143 5.02 7.39 -3.06
C ASP A 143 4.59 6.08 -2.36
N GLY A 144 4.49 6.10 -1.03
CA GLY A 144 4.21 4.92 -0.23
C GLY A 144 2.73 4.53 -0.13
N THR A 145 2.47 3.23 0.02
CA THR A 145 1.18 2.65 0.40
C THR A 145 1.40 1.59 1.47
N ILE A 146 0.52 1.54 2.48
CA ILE A 146 0.62 0.58 3.58
C ILE A 146 -0.69 -0.16 3.83
N THR A 147 -0.55 -1.46 4.05
CA THR A 147 -1.60 -2.39 4.50
C THR A 147 -1.12 -3.06 5.79
N PRO A 148 -1.94 -3.85 6.49
CA PRO A 148 -1.48 -4.56 7.68
C PRO A 148 -0.32 -5.54 7.46
N TYR A 149 -0.01 -5.89 6.21
CA TYR A 149 0.99 -6.92 5.88
C TYR A 149 2.10 -6.44 4.95
N GLN A 150 1.87 -5.35 4.23
CA GLN A 150 2.76 -4.88 3.17
C GLN A 150 2.89 -3.37 3.17
N LEU A 151 4.13 -2.91 3.06
CA LEU A 151 4.51 -1.55 2.67
C LEU A 151 5.02 -1.60 1.24
N ARG A 152 4.56 -0.68 0.40
CA ARG A 152 4.98 -0.54 -1.00
C ARG A 152 5.37 0.90 -1.30
N ILE A 153 6.36 1.10 -2.15
CA ILE A 153 6.76 2.41 -2.71
C ILE A 153 6.77 2.25 -4.24
N ALA A 154 6.04 3.11 -4.95
CA ALA A 154 5.99 3.11 -6.41
C ALA A 154 6.91 4.18 -6.99
N GLY A 155 7.37 4.01 -8.23
CA GLY A 155 8.25 4.99 -8.89
C GLY A 155 8.42 4.69 -10.38
N ASP A 156 9.06 5.60 -11.12
CA ASP A 156 9.29 5.42 -12.55
C ASP A 156 10.53 4.57 -12.80
N TYR A 157 10.33 3.38 -13.38
CA TYR A 157 11.38 2.41 -13.67
C TYR A 157 12.51 2.98 -14.55
N ARG A 158 12.21 3.98 -15.39
CA ARG A 158 13.18 4.55 -16.34
C ARG A 158 14.17 5.49 -15.65
N TYR A 159 13.75 6.17 -14.59
CA TYR A 159 14.50 7.29 -14.02
C TYR A 159 14.93 7.07 -12.57
N ASP A 160 14.15 6.30 -11.80
CA ASP A 160 14.29 6.21 -10.34
C ASP A 160 15.00 4.94 -9.88
N LEU A 161 15.50 4.10 -10.80
CA LEU A 161 16.16 2.83 -10.43
C LEU A 161 17.33 3.02 -9.43
N PRO A 162 18.26 3.99 -9.63
CA PRO A 162 19.31 4.25 -8.63
C PRO A 162 18.76 4.69 -7.27
N TYR A 163 17.63 5.42 -7.27
CA TYR A 163 16.99 5.86 -6.04
C TYR A 163 16.33 4.69 -5.31
N PHE A 164 15.74 3.74 -6.03
CA PHE A 164 15.18 2.53 -5.45
C PHE A 164 16.25 1.63 -4.82
N ASP A 165 17.45 1.57 -5.40
CA ASP A 165 18.59 0.89 -4.79
C ASP A 165 19.01 1.56 -3.47
N TYR A 166 19.05 2.89 -3.43
CA TYR A 166 19.28 3.66 -2.20
C TYR A 166 18.21 3.37 -1.14
N ILE A 167 16.93 3.41 -1.50
CA ILE A 167 15.81 3.11 -0.59
C ILE A 167 15.92 1.67 -0.07
N SER A 168 16.26 0.70 -0.93
CA SER A 168 16.42 -0.70 -0.55
C SER A 168 17.51 -0.90 0.50
N LYS A 169 18.67 -0.25 0.33
CA LYS A 169 19.76 -0.25 1.32
C LYS A 169 19.32 0.41 2.63
N MET A 170 18.66 1.57 2.55
CA MET A 170 18.12 2.28 3.71
C MET A 170 17.17 1.41 4.54
N ILE A 171 16.25 0.69 3.89
CA ILE A 171 15.31 -0.22 4.55
C ILE A 171 16.06 -1.33 5.29
N TYR A 172 17.09 -1.90 4.66
CA TYR A 172 17.89 -2.95 5.29
C TYR A 172 18.61 -2.43 6.54
N GLU A 173 19.20 -1.24 6.49
CA GLU A 173 19.90 -0.65 7.63
C GLU A 173 18.97 -0.26 8.79
N LEU A 174 17.78 0.28 8.46
CA LEU A 174 16.79 0.70 9.44
C LEU A 174 16.10 -0.50 10.10
N PHE A 175 15.68 -1.49 9.30
CA PHE A 175 14.75 -2.53 9.75
C PHE A 175 15.30 -3.96 9.68
N GLY A 176 16.48 -4.17 9.09
CA GLY A 176 17.04 -5.51 8.87
C GLY A 176 16.27 -6.32 7.82
N LEU A 177 15.43 -5.66 7.01
CA LEU A 177 14.56 -6.31 6.03
C LEU A 177 15.08 -6.08 4.61
N ARG A 178 15.02 -7.13 3.79
CA ARG A 178 15.26 -7.00 2.34
C ARG A 178 13.96 -6.62 1.63
N ALA A 179 14.02 -5.55 0.86
CA ALA A 179 12.93 -5.17 -0.02
C ALA A 179 13.02 -5.92 -1.36
N VAL A 180 11.88 -6.12 -2.01
CA VAL A 180 11.80 -6.72 -3.35
C VAL A 180 11.40 -5.64 -4.33
N ILE A 181 12.24 -5.38 -5.34
CA ILE A 181 11.94 -4.42 -6.41
C ILE A 181 11.42 -5.20 -7.62
N GLN A 182 10.24 -4.81 -8.12
CA GLN A 182 9.61 -5.45 -9.28
C GLN A 182 9.13 -4.40 -10.26
N ARG A 183 9.40 -4.62 -11.56
CA ARG A 183 8.78 -3.85 -12.62
C ARG A 183 7.33 -4.30 -12.81
N VAL A 184 6.43 -3.35 -13.00
CA VAL A 184 5.04 -3.63 -13.36
C VAL A 184 4.96 -3.89 -14.85
N ASN A 185 4.40 -5.04 -15.23
CA ASN A 185 4.27 -5.41 -16.64
C ASN A 185 3.51 -4.34 -17.44
N ASN A 186 3.99 -4.06 -18.64
CA ASN A 186 3.40 -3.10 -19.59
C ASN A 186 3.32 -1.64 -19.10
N LEU A 187 3.98 -1.31 -17.99
CA LEU A 187 4.06 0.07 -17.48
C LEU A 187 5.52 0.49 -17.29
N ASN A 188 5.74 1.80 -17.23
CA ASN A 188 7.02 2.39 -16.83
C ASN A 188 7.15 2.50 -15.30
N THR A 189 6.40 1.69 -14.56
CA THR A 189 6.34 1.71 -13.10
C THR A 189 7.14 0.55 -12.53
N MET A 190 7.86 0.81 -11.44
CA MET A 190 8.37 -0.23 -10.56
C MET A 190 7.82 -0.04 -9.16
N VAL A 191 7.81 -1.13 -8.40
CA VAL A 191 7.32 -1.15 -7.03
C VAL A 191 8.35 -1.85 -6.16
N LEU A 192 8.76 -1.17 -5.11
CA LEU A 192 9.52 -1.73 -4.00
C LEU A 192 8.51 -2.24 -2.97
N THR A 193 8.59 -3.52 -2.61
CA THR A 193 7.66 -4.17 -1.68
C THR A 193 8.39 -4.75 -0.48
N ILE A 194 7.86 -4.48 0.71
CA ILE A 194 8.26 -5.11 1.96
C ILE A 194 7.04 -5.83 2.55
N SER A 195 7.10 -7.16 2.64
CA SER A 195 6.06 -7.96 3.29
C SER A 195 6.48 -8.30 4.71
N SER A 196 6.03 -7.49 5.68
CA SER A 196 6.25 -7.67 7.12
C SER A 196 5.12 -7.03 7.93
N LYS A 197 4.36 -7.85 8.66
CA LYS A 197 3.31 -7.38 9.58
C LYS A 197 3.90 -6.51 10.70
N ASN A 198 5.06 -6.90 11.22
CA ASN A 198 5.74 -6.16 12.29
C ASN A 198 6.14 -4.75 11.84
N LEU A 199 6.70 -4.61 10.64
CA LEU A 199 7.02 -3.28 10.08
C LEU A 199 5.75 -2.45 9.91
N CYS A 200 4.70 -3.05 9.36
CA CYS A 200 3.46 -2.32 9.12
C CYS A 200 2.78 -1.88 10.42
N THR A 201 2.86 -2.73 11.45
CA THR A 201 2.33 -2.45 12.79
C THR A 201 3.16 -1.36 13.47
N TYR A 202 4.48 -1.37 13.33
CA TYR A 202 5.36 -0.29 13.79
C TYR A 202 4.96 1.06 13.18
N PHE A 203 4.80 1.14 11.85
CA PHE A 203 4.34 2.36 11.18
C PHE A 203 2.97 2.82 11.70
N ASN A 204 2.06 1.88 11.92
CA ASN A 204 0.71 2.22 12.37
C ASN A 204 0.63 2.66 13.84
N LYS A 205 1.34 1.97 14.73
CA LYS A 205 1.23 2.16 16.18
C LYS A 205 2.22 3.17 16.70
N GLU A 206 3.47 3.13 16.23
CA GLU A 206 4.54 4.00 16.74
C GLU A 206 4.61 5.33 16.00
N LEU A 207 4.32 5.34 14.68
CA LEU A 207 4.36 6.57 13.86
C LEU A 207 2.97 7.15 13.58
N GLY A 208 1.90 6.50 14.05
CA GLY A 208 0.51 6.96 13.85
C GLY A 208 0.02 6.92 12.40
N ILE A 209 0.69 6.15 11.52
CA ILE A 209 0.35 6.10 10.10
C ILE A 209 -0.79 5.09 9.86
N ALA A 210 -1.97 5.58 9.55
CA ALA A 210 -3.15 4.74 9.29
C ALA A 210 -3.01 3.88 8.02
N TYR A 211 -3.57 2.67 8.04
CA TYR A 211 -3.64 1.79 6.87
C TYR A 211 -4.57 2.35 5.79
N GLY A 212 -4.26 2.05 4.52
CA GLY A 212 -5.12 2.41 3.40
C GLY A 212 -4.81 3.79 2.80
N SER A 213 -5.87 4.53 2.41
CA SER A 213 -5.74 5.75 1.61
C SER A 213 -5.24 6.93 2.44
N LYS A 214 -4.04 7.42 2.10
CA LYS A 214 -3.42 8.61 2.73
C LYS A 214 -4.29 9.87 2.66
N ILE A 215 -5.00 10.05 1.54
CA ILE A 215 -5.91 11.20 1.35
C ILE A 215 -7.12 11.09 2.27
N LYS A 216 -7.80 9.93 2.31
CA LYS A 216 -8.96 9.73 3.19
C LYS A 216 -8.59 9.84 4.68
N ASN A 217 -7.40 9.35 5.02
CA ASN A 217 -6.87 9.40 6.39
C ASN A 217 -6.25 10.76 6.74
N LYS A 218 -6.14 11.69 5.78
CA LYS A 218 -5.45 12.99 5.93
C LYS A 218 -4.07 12.82 6.56
N THR A 219 -3.31 11.84 6.09
CA THR A 219 -2.02 11.46 6.70
C THR A 219 -1.04 12.64 6.65
N VAL A 220 -0.45 12.96 7.79
CA VAL A 220 0.48 14.09 7.98
C VAL A 220 1.85 13.59 8.43
N ILE A 221 2.85 14.47 8.42
CA ILE A 221 4.16 14.19 9.02
C ILE A 221 3.97 14.03 10.55
N PRO A 222 4.49 12.95 11.16
CA PRO A 222 4.46 12.75 12.61
C PRO A 222 5.05 13.94 13.39
N LYS A 223 4.42 14.29 14.52
CA LYS A 223 4.79 15.46 15.33
C LYS A 223 6.23 15.37 15.86
N GLU A 224 6.66 14.16 16.19
CA GLU A 224 7.99 13.83 16.70
C GLU A 224 9.09 14.17 15.67
N ILE A 225 8.77 14.07 14.38
CA ILE A 225 9.68 14.46 13.28
C ILE A 225 9.67 15.99 13.14
N ILE A 226 8.51 16.63 13.11
CA ILE A 226 8.39 18.09 12.95
C ILE A 226 9.08 18.84 14.10
N ALA A 227 8.97 18.32 15.33
CA ALA A 227 9.54 18.94 16.52
C ALA A 227 11.07 19.12 16.48
N LYS A 228 11.78 18.40 15.60
CA LYS A 228 13.25 18.46 15.48
C LYS A 228 13.63 18.88 14.07
N SER A 229 14.17 20.09 13.94
CA SER A 229 14.53 20.69 12.64
C SER A 229 15.32 19.74 11.72
N LYS A 230 16.36 19.05 12.23
CA LYS A 230 17.13 18.07 11.43
C LYS A 230 16.27 16.93 10.87
N LEU A 231 15.33 16.41 11.66
CA LEU A 231 14.41 15.35 11.21
C LEU A 231 13.39 15.88 10.23
N ALA A 232 12.84 17.07 10.49
CA ALA A 232 11.90 17.73 9.59
C ALA A 232 12.53 17.96 8.20
N LEU A 233 13.79 18.41 8.14
CA LEU A 233 14.52 18.59 6.88
C LEU A 233 14.82 17.26 6.18
N ALA A 234 15.17 16.21 6.93
CA ALA A 234 15.35 14.89 6.35
C ALA A 234 14.04 14.32 5.78
N CYS A 235 12.91 14.54 6.47
CA CYS A 235 11.58 14.18 5.97
C CYS A 235 11.20 14.99 4.72
N LEU A 236 11.49 16.29 4.72
CA LEU A 236 11.31 17.16 3.55
C LEU A 236 12.10 16.66 2.34
N ARG A 237 13.34 16.21 2.53
CA ARG A 237 14.15 15.59 1.47
C ARG A 237 13.42 14.39 0.84
N GLY A 238 12.93 13.47 1.66
CA GLY A 238 12.18 12.29 1.19
C GLY A 238 10.89 12.64 0.42
N LEU A 239 10.17 13.66 0.87
CA LEU A 239 8.96 14.17 0.19
C LEU A 239 9.29 14.82 -1.16
N ILE A 240 10.37 15.60 -1.23
CA ILE A 240 10.79 16.24 -2.48
C ILE A 240 11.36 15.23 -3.47
N ASP A 241 12.08 14.22 -2.98
CA ASP A 241 12.66 13.18 -3.83
C ASP A 241 11.64 12.22 -4.46
N THR A 242 10.40 12.23 -3.95
CA THR A 242 9.26 11.45 -4.42
C THR A 242 8.25 12.33 -5.15
N ASP A 243 7.30 12.92 -4.41
CA ASP A 243 6.20 13.77 -4.89
C ASP A 243 6.64 15.21 -5.27
N GLY A 244 7.92 15.53 -5.07
CA GLY A 244 8.50 16.80 -5.49
C GLY A 244 9.07 16.79 -6.90
N SER A 245 9.29 18.00 -7.42
CA SER A 245 9.99 18.24 -8.66
C SER A 245 11.07 19.27 -8.46
N ILE A 246 12.28 18.93 -8.89
CA ILE A 246 13.36 19.88 -9.16
C ILE A 246 13.50 19.93 -10.67
N SER A 247 13.05 21.01 -11.31
CA SER A 247 12.95 21.08 -12.77
C SER A 247 12.99 22.51 -13.27
N ARG A 248 13.23 22.66 -14.58
CA ARG A 248 13.01 23.96 -15.20
C ARG A 248 11.52 24.34 -15.23
N ARG A 249 11.27 25.63 -15.37
CA ARG A 249 10.00 26.27 -15.69
C ARG A 249 10.21 27.38 -16.72
N GLY A 250 9.12 27.92 -17.25
CA GLY A 250 9.13 29.03 -18.21
C GLY A 250 9.52 28.61 -19.63
N ARG A 251 9.21 29.47 -20.62
CA ARG A 251 9.64 29.28 -22.02
C ARG A 251 11.16 29.23 -22.07
N GLY A 252 11.70 28.28 -22.86
CA GLY A 252 13.13 28.09 -23.04
C GLY A 252 13.91 27.61 -21.80
N GLY A 253 13.25 27.26 -20.69
CA GLY A 253 13.96 26.91 -19.44
C GLY A 253 14.56 28.12 -18.73
N SER A 254 13.99 29.30 -18.95
CA SER A 254 14.38 30.56 -18.31
C SER A 254 14.31 30.53 -16.78
N GLN A 255 13.54 29.62 -16.19
CA GLN A 255 13.38 29.47 -14.74
C GLN A 255 13.74 28.06 -14.29
N PHE A 256 14.11 27.93 -13.01
CA PHE A 256 14.35 26.66 -12.34
C PHE A 256 13.56 26.67 -11.03
N CYS A 257 12.97 25.53 -10.67
CA CYS A 257 11.97 25.44 -9.62
C CYS A 257 12.18 24.18 -8.79
N ILE A 258 11.98 24.31 -7.48
CA ILE A 258 11.67 23.20 -6.58
C ILE A 258 10.19 23.34 -6.20
N GLN A 259 9.40 22.29 -6.38
CA GLN A 259 7.99 22.29 -6.00
C GLN A 259 7.56 20.92 -5.48
N PHE A 260 6.92 20.90 -4.32
CA PHE A 260 6.12 19.78 -3.82
C PHE A 260 4.66 20.01 -4.20
N THR A 261 3.94 18.95 -4.61
CA THR A 261 2.51 19.03 -4.92
C THR A 261 1.76 17.95 -4.14
N SER A 262 0.62 18.30 -3.54
CA SER A 262 -0.19 17.31 -2.83
C SER A 262 -1.67 17.71 -2.81
N HIS A 263 -2.54 16.70 -2.90
CA HIS A 263 -4.00 16.84 -2.70
C HIS A 263 -4.42 16.74 -1.22
N ASN A 264 -3.44 16.73 -0.29
CA ASN A 264 -3.68 16.70 1.14
C ASN A 264 -3.23 18.04 1.75
N PRO A 265 -4.15 19.02 1.92
CA PRO A 265 -3.78 20.36 2.37
C PRO A 265 -3.03 20.40 3.72
N PRO A 266 -3.40 19.62 4.75
CA PRO A 266 -2.62 19.54 5.99
C PRO A 266 -1.15 19.14 5.78
N LEU A 267 -0.88 18.17 4.91
CA LEU A 267 0.50 17.76 4.60
C LEU A 267 1.23 18.86 3.82
N LEU A 268 0.54 19.50 2.88
CA LEU A 268 1.09 20.59 2.09
C LEU A 268 1.51 21.79 2.96
N ASP A 269 0.69 22.15 3.95
CA ASP A 269 0.98 23.23 4.88
C ASP A 269 2.18 22.89 5.77
N GLN A 270 2.27 21.66 6.30
CA GLN A 270 3.46 21.21 7.03
C GLN A 270 4.73 21.27 6.19
N VAL A 271 4.67 20.84 4.93
CA VAL A 271 5.80 20.91 3.99
C VAL A 271 6.21 22.35 3.74
N PHE A 272 5.23 23.25 3.56
CA PHE A 272 5.51 24.66 3.38
C PHE A 272 6.15 25.28 4.62
N ASP A 273 5.63 25.01 5.81
CA ASP A 273 6.16 25.57 7.06
C ASP A 273 7.60 25.13 7.32
N ILE A 274 7.91 23.84 7.11
CA ILE A 274 9.28 23.32 7.21
C ILE A 274 10.19 24.02 6.21
N GLY A 275 9.77 24.10 4.94
CA GLY A 275 10.58 24.72 3.87
C GLY A 275 10.76 26.22 4.05
N LYS A 276 9.73 26.93 4.53
CA LYS A 276 9.77 28.36 4.82
C LYS A 276 10.65 28.65 6.03
N GLY A 277 10.51 27.88 7.10
CA GLY A 277 11.33 28.00 8.32
C GLY A 277 12.82 27.77 8.04
N ALA A 278 13.16 26.92 7.07
CA ALA A 278 14.53 26.70 6.62
C ALA A 278 15.04 27.69 5.56
N GLY A 279 14.20 28.65 5.13
CA GLY A 279 14.55 29.62 4.09
C GLY A 279 14.74 29.00 2.70
N VAL A 280 14.13 27.84 2.42
CA VAL A 280 14.25 27.15 1.12
C VAL A 280 13.00 27.29 0.25
N PHE A 281 11.83 27.56 0.84
CA PHE A 281 10.60 27.85 0.09
C PHE A 281 10.23 29.33 0.12
N SER A 282 9.56 29.79 -0.93
CA SER A 282 9.13 31.19 -1.10
C SER A 282 7.65 31.34 -1.48
N TYR A 283 6.95 30.27 -1.83
CA TYR A 283 5.52 30.31 -2.14
C TYR A 283 4.79 29.04 -1.69
N ARG A 284 3.47 29.20 -1.52
CA ARG A 284 2.47 28.14 -1.34
C ARG A 284 1.22 28.55 -2.08
N ASP A 285 0.70 27.67 -2.91
CA ASP A 285 -0.57 27.82 -3.63
C ASP A 285 -1.58 26.75 -3.16
N ASN A 286 -2.67 26.53 -3.89
CA ASN A 286 -3.73 25.61 -3.48
C ASN A 286 -3.31 24.13 -3.52
N ALA A 287 -2.32 23.77 -4.33
CA ALA A 287 -1.93 22.38 -4.56
C ALA A 287 -0.42 22.15 -4.40
N GLY A 288 0.39 23.21 -4.30
CA GLY A 288 1.84 23.10 -4.23
C GLY A 288 2.52 24.13 -3.34
N ALA A 289 3.76 23.81 -2.96
CA ALA A 289 4.64 24.64 -2.16
C ALA A 289 6.06 24.50 -2.68
N GLY A 290 6.84 25.59 -2.69
CA GLY A 290 8.15 25.53 -3.32
C GLY A 290 8.87 26.87 -3.44
N THR A 291 9.81 26.92 -4.38
CA THR A 291 10.54 28.13 -4.74
C THR A 291 10.95 28.15 -6.20
N ASN A 292 10.93 29.34 -6.80
CA ASN A 292 11.54 29.63 -8.10
C ASN A 292 12.79 30.51 -7.96
N LYS A 293 13.14 30.91 -6.73
CA LYS A 293 14.29 31.79 -6.45
C LYS A 293 15.56 30.95 -6.43
N TRP A 294 16.52 31.26 -7.31
CA TRP A 294 17.77 30.51 -7.42
C TRP A 294 18.54 30.42 -6.09
N GLY A 295 18.65 31.53 -5.34
CA GLY A 295 19.30 31.53 -4.03
C GLY A 295 18.69 30.53 -3.04
N ASN A 296 17.36 30.42 -3.01
CA ASN A 296 16.66 29.44 -2.18
C ASN A 296 16.87 28.00 -2.66
N ILE A 297 16.98 27.78 -3.98
CA ILE A 297 17.26 26.46 -4.56
C ILE A 297 18.68 26.01 -4.19
N VAL A 298 19.66 26.91 -4.28
CA VAL A 298 21.03 26.65 -3.80
C VAL A 298 21.01 26.37 -2.30
N ASN A 299 20.26 27.15 -1.52
CA ASN A 299 20.12 26.93 -0.08
C ASN A 299 19.47 25.57 0.23
N TYR A 300 18.48 25.14 -0.55
CA TYR A 300 17.87 23.81 -0.43
C TYR A 300 18.93 22.71 -0.52
N PHE A 301 19.81 22.77 -1.53
CA PHE A 301 20.88 21.78 -1.67
C PHE A 301 21.97 21.90 -0.60
N LYS A 302 22.14 23.05 0.06
CA LYS A 302 23.04 23.20 1.21
C LYS A 302 22.48 22.55 2.47
N VAL A 303 21.21 22.82 2.81
CA VAL A 303 20.65 22.43 4.12
C VAL A 303 19.84 21.13 4.08
N VAL A 304 19.05 20.90 3.02
CA VAL A 304 18.20 19.72 2.83
C VAL A 304 18.94 18.65 2.03
N GLY A 305 19.40 19.01 0.83
CA GLY A 305 19.99 18.08 -0.12
C GLY A 305 18.96 17.18 -0.82
N SER A 306 19.45 16.20 -1.55
CA SER A 306 18.63 15.20 -2.25
C SER A 306 19.33 13.84 -2.25
N SER A 307 18.54 12.78 -2.11
CA SER A 307 19.00 11.40 -2.27
C SER A 307 18.59 10.82 -3.63
N ASN A 308 17.73 11.50 -4.39
CA ASN A 308 17.32 11.08 -5.72
C ASN A 308 18.27 11.66 -6.78
N LEU A 309 19.06 10.77 -7.40
CA LEU A 309 20.04 11.13 -8.42
C LEU A 309 19.46 11.97 -9.56
N ARG A 310 18.18 11.75 -9.91
CA ARG A 310 17.45 12.54 -10.90
C ARG A 310 17.47 14.03 -10.59
N HIS A 311 17.25 14.38 -9.33
CA HIS A 311 17.20 15.76 -8.86
C HIS A 311 18.59 16.36 -8.71
N ILE A 312 19.54 15.55 -8.21
CA ILE A 312 20.95 15.95 -8.07
C ILE A 312 21.53 16.34 -9.44
N VAL A 313 21.39 15.49 -10.46
CA VAL A 313 21.90 15.75 -11.82
C VAL A 313 21.30 17.04 -12.39
N ARG A 314 19.98 17.22 -12.26
CA ARG A 314 19.31 18.44 -12.76
C ARG A 314 19.82 19.70 -12.10
N PHE A 315 20.00 19.66 -10.77
CA PHE A 315 20.55 20.78 -10.02
C PHE A 315 21.98 21.06 -10.43
N TYR A 316 22.84 20.04 -10.45
CA TYR A 316 24.26 20.19 -10.72
C TYR A 316 24.53 20.74 -12.13
N GLU A 317 23.83 20.25 -13.16
CA GLU A 317 23.95 20.78 -14.53
C GLU A 317 23.51 22.25 -14.62
N ARG A 318 22.56 22.68 -13.78
CA ARG A 318 22.18 24.09 -13.68
C ARG A 318 23.18 24.91 -12.88
N PHE A 319 23.72 24.35 -11.81
CA PHE A 319 24.63 25.03 -10.90
C PHE A 319 26.00 25.28 -11.55
N GLU A 320 26.61 24.26 -12.15
CA GLU A 320 27.94 24.35 -12.76
C GLU A 320 27.88 24.85 -14.21
N ASN A 321 27.05 24.20 -15.04
CA ASN A 321 27.07 24.42 -16.50
C ASN A 321 26.07 25.48 -16.97
N LYS A 322 25.32 26.10 -16.04
CA LYS A 322 24.21 27.02 -16.31
C LYS A 322 23.13 26.42 -17.24
N ASN A 323 23.10 25.10 -17.41
CA ASN A 323 22.22 24.39 -18.33
C ASN A 323 20.95 23.88 -17.63
N THR A 324 19.83 23.78 -18.32
CA THR A 324 18.63 23.12 -17.79
C THR A 324 18.22 21.93 -18.66
N ILE A 325 18.17 20.74 -18.06
CA ILE A 325 17.92 19.49 -18.79
C ILE A 325 16.47 18.99 -18.59
N TYR A 326 15.88 18.36 -19.61
CA TYR A 326 14.60 17.66 -19.46
C TYR A 326 14.79 16.34 -18.71
N GLN A 327 13.70 15.78 -18.17
CA GLN A 327 13.70 14.45 -17.55
C GLN A 327 14.27 13.35 -18.43
N LYS A 328 13.80 13.30 -19.68
CA LYS A 328 14.20 12.28 -20.65
C LYS A 328 15.70 12.26 -20.92
N ASP A 329 16.37 13.39 -20.73
CA ASP A 329 17.79 13.56 -21.01
C ASP A 329 18.67 13.19 -19.83
N ILE A 330 18.12 12.93 -18.63
CA ILE A 330 18.89 12.69 -17.40
C ILE A 330 19.70 11.40 -17.46
N ILE A 331 19.15 10.35 -18.09
CA ILE A 331 19.75 9.00 -18.06
C ILE A 331 21.17 9.01 -18.65
N LYS A 332 21.44 9.86 -19.66
CA LYS A 332 22.77 9.97 -20.27
C LYS A 332 23.83 10.49 -19.29
N TYR A 333 23.41 11.22 -18.24
CA TYR A 333 24.30 11.75 -17.22
C TYR A 333 24.63 10.73 -16.14
N TYR A 334 23.77 9.74 -15.86
CA TYR A 334 24.02 8.73 -14.81
C TYR A 334 25.31 7.94 -15.01
N ARG A 335 25.82 7.86 -16.24
CA ARG A 335 27.07 7.16 -16.56
C ARG A 335 28.33 8.02 -16.35
N LYS A 336 28.20 9.33 -16.09
CA LYS A 336 29.36 10.19 -15.82
C LYS A 336 29.99 9.78 -14.49
N SER A 337 31.31 9.67 -14.46
CA SER A 337 32.09 9.25 -13.28
C SER A 337 31.74 10.05 -12.01
N LEU A 338 31.49 11.35 -12.17
CA LEU A 338 31.07 12.27 -11.11
C LEU A 338 29.90 11.72 -10.26
N TYR A 339 28.90 11.09 -10.90
CA TYR A 339 27.69 10.64 -10.23
C TYR A 339 27.80 9.21 -9.67
N ASN A 340 28.82 8.45 -10.05
CA ASN A 340 29.04 7.09 -9.55
C ASN A 340 29.63 7.07 -8.13
N ALA A 341 30.33 8.13 -7.73
CA ALA A 341 31.03 8.24 -6.45
C ALA A 341 30.37 9.23 -5.48
N ILE A 342 29.13 9.65 -5.75
CA ILE A 342 28.45 10.66 -4.94
C ILE A 342 27.90 10.05 -3.65
N ASP A 343 28.19 10.69 -2.52
CA ASP A 343 27.59 10.32 -1.25
C ASP A 343 26.14 10.80 -1.17
N LEU A 344 25.26 9.91 -0.72
CA LEU A 344 23.83 10.19 -0.55
C LEU A 344 23.46 10.20 0.94
N PRO A 345 22.67 11.19 1.41
CA PRO A 345 22.10 12.31 0.66
C PRO A 345 23.14 13.32 0.19
N PHE A 346 23.05 13.78 -1.06
CA PHE A 346 23.92 14.82 -1.58
C PHE A 346 23.54 16.17 -0.98
N LYS A 347 24.54 16.86 -0.43
CA LYS A 347 24.45 18.26 -0.03
C LYS A 347 25.56 19.05 -0.69
N LEU A 348 25.25 20.26 -1.13
CA LEU A 348 26.25 21.20 -1.61
C LEU A 348 27.15 21.59 -0.43
N GLY A 349 28.45 21.35 -0.55
CA GLY A 349 29.44 21.74 0.45
C GLY A 349 29.50 23.26 0.66
N PRO A 350 30.28 23.73 1.65
CA PRO A 350 30.61 25.15 1.74
C PRO A 350 31.24 25.57 0.41
N VAL A 351 30.63 26.55 -0.25
CA VAL A 351 31.23 27.20 -1.43
C VAL A 351 32.39 28.02 -0.89
N VAL A 352 33.62 27.63 -1.21
CA VAL A 352 34.84 28.37 -0.84
C VAL A 352 34.84 29.73 -1.52
#